data_AF-A0A535W8F9-F1
#
_entry.id   AF-A0A535W8F9-F1
#
_cell.length_a   1.000
_cell.length_b   1.000
_cell.length_c   1.000
_cell.angle_alpha   90.00
_cell.angle_beta   90.00
_cell.angle_gamma   90.00
#
_symmetry.space_group_name_H-M   'P 1'
#
loop_
_entity.id
_entity.type
_entity.pdbx_description
1 polymer ?
#
loop_
_entity_poly.entity_id
_entity_poly.type
_entity_poly.pdbx_seq_one_letter_code
_entity_poly.pdbx_strand_id
1 'polypeptide(L)'
;MAMLFYRFALFLHIVGAFGLIAAVTLEAIGLRGLRRATQGDEARMWLGISRRLVIRLAPASLGVILLTGLFMTATAWGPQGWIAVALGSLVVLAVVGAFGTGMRMARLETAI
;
A
#
# COMPACT_ATOMS: atom_id res chain seq x y z
N MET A 1 22.43 17.76 -11.84
CA MET A 1 21.88 16.38 -11.90
C MET A 1 21.25 15.93 -10.57
N ALA A 2 21.93 16.08 -9.42
CA ALA A 2 21.40 15.66 -8.11
C ALA A 2 20.00 16.23 -7.75
N MET A 3 19.75 17.51 -8.04
CA MET A 3 18.43 18.13 -7.82
C MET A 3 17.32 17.54 -8.69
N LEU A 4 17.64 17.03 -9.90
CA LEU A 4 16.66 16.38 -10.76
C LEU A 4 16.27 15.02 -10.19
N PHE A 5 17.25 14.22 -9.75
CA PHE A 5 16.99 12.93 -9.09
C PHE A 5 16.19 13.10 -7.80
N TYR A 6 16.52 14.10 -6.98
CA TYR A 6 15.76 14.40 -5.78
C TYR A 6 14.30 14.77 -6.10
N ARG A 7 14.07 15.67 -7.08
CA ARG A 7 12.71 16.04 -7.51
C ARG A 7 11.93 14.86 -8.07
N PHE A 8 12.59 13.98 -8.82
CA PHE A 8 11.98 12.79 -9.37
C PHE A 8 11.63 11.76 -8.28
N ALA A 9 12.53 11.54 -7.33
CA ALA A 9 12.28 10.70 -6.17
C ALA A 9 11.12 11.25 -5.32
N LEU A 10 11.07 12.57 -5.11
CA LEU A 10 9.98 13.23 -4.38
C LEU A 10 8.64 13.10 -5.11
N PHE A 11 8.62 13.23 -6.44
CA PHE A 11 7.44 12.97 -7.25
C PHE A 11 6.94 11.53 -7.08
N LEU A 12 7.84 10.55 -7.21
CA LEU A 12 7.52 9.13 -6.99
C LEU A 12 7.04 8.87 -5.56
N HIS A 13 7.62 9.53 -4.56
CA HIS A 13 7.21 9.41 -3.16
C HIS A 13 5.76 9.85 -2.96
N ILE A 14 5.40 11.00 -3.54
CA ILE A 14 4.03 11.54 -3.50
C ILE A 14 3.07 10.61 -4.24
N VAL A 15 3.41 10.17 -5.46
CA VAL A 15 2.59 9.21 -6.22
C VAL A 15 2.41 7.90 -5.47
N GLY A 16 3.46 7.41 -4.81
CA GLY A 16 3.40 6.24 -3.93
C GLY A 16 2.40 6.44 -2.80
N ALA A 17 2.43 7.59 -2.12
CA ALA A 17 1.51 7.92 -1.03
C ALA A 17 0.05 7.94 -1.52
N PHE A 18 -0.22 8.58 -2.66
CA PHE A 18 -1.55 8.56 -3.29
C PHE A 18 -1.98 7.15 -3.68
N GLY A 19 -1.09 6.34 -4.23
CA GLY A 19 -1.36 4.94 -4.57
C GLY A 19 -1.71 4.09 -3.35
N LEU A 20 -1.03 4.31 -2.22
CA LEU A 20 -1.33 3.63 -0.96
C LEU A 20 -2.70 4.05 -0.41
N ILE A 21 -3.02 5.35 -0.42
CA ILE A 21 -4.35 5.85 -0.02
C ILE A 21 -5.44 5.26 -0.93
N ALA A 22 -5.21 5.22 -2.24
CA ALA A 22 -6.14 4.64 -3.20
C ALA A 22 -6.36 3.15 -2.92
N ALA A 23 -5.29 2.40 -2.67
CA ALA A 23 -5.37 0.97 -2.35
C ALA A 23 -6.17 0.71 -1.06
N VAL A 24 -5.90 1.45 0.01
CA VAL A 24 -6.63 1.33 1.29
C VAL A 24 -8.10 1.74 1.13
N THR A 25 -8.38 2.77 0.33
CA THR A 25 -9.75 3.22 0.06
C THR A 25 -10.54 2.15 -0.71
N LEU A 26 -9.92 1.56 -1.75
CA LEU A 26 -10.51 0.46 -2.51
C LEU A 26 -10.76 -0.77 -1.63
N GLU A 27 -9.83 -1.09 -0.74
CA GLU A 27 -10.00 -2.17 0.24
C GLU A 27 -11.20 -1.89 1.17
N ALA A 28 -11.31 -0.68 1.71
CA ALA A 28 -12.42 -0.28 2.58
C ALA A 28 -13.77 -0.31 1.86
N ILE A 29 -13.82 0.13 0.60
CA ILE A 29 -15.03 0.06 -0.25
C ILE A 29 -15.40 -1.40 -0.50
N GLY A 30 -14.44 -2.25 -0.87
CA GLY A 30 -14.66 -3.68 -1.09
C GLY A 30 -15.21 -4.39 0.15
N LEU A 31 -14.66 -4.10 1.34
CA LEU A 31 -15.13 -4.66 2.61
C LEU A 31 -16.54 -4.15 2.97
N ARG A 32 -16.86 -2.88 2.71
CA ARG A 32 -18.20 -2.32 2.93
C ARG A 32 -19.23 -2.90 1.95
N GLY A 33 -18.85 -3.08 0.69
CA GLY A 33 -19.68 -3.76 -0.32
C GLY A 33 -20.01 -5.19 0.09
N LEU A 34 -19.00 -5.95 0.55
CA LEU A 34 -19.18 -7.31 1.07
C LEU A 34 -20.12 -7.37 2.28
N ARG A 35 -20.03 -6.40 3.20
CA ARG A 35 -20.94 -6.33 4.37
C ARG A 35 -22.38 -5.99 4.01
N ARG A 36 -22.63 -5.36 2.86
CA ARG A 36 -23.97 -4.96 2.40
C ARG A 36 -24.57 -5.90 1.35
N ALA A 37 -23.76 -6.78 0.76
CA ALA A 37 -24.22 -7.68 -0.28
C ALA A 37 -25.14 -8.77 0.30
N THR A 38 -26.37 -8.81 -0.19
CA THR A 38 -27.39 -9.82 0.14
C THR A 38 -27.33 -11.04 -0.80
N GLN A 39 -26.65 -10.94 -1.95
CA GLN A 39 -26.37 -12.06 -2.88
C GLN A 39 -24.87 -12.28 -3.08
N GLY A 40 -24.44 -13.55 -3.07
CA GLY A 40 -23.04 -13.96 -3.11
C GLY A 40 -22.30 -13.71 -4.43
N ASP A 41 -23.01 -13.65 -5.56
CA ASP A 41 -22.39 -13.45 -6.89
C ASP A 41 -21.99 -11.99 -7.15
N GLU A 42 -22.80 -11.04 -6.70
CA GLU A 42 -22.48 -9.61 -6.78
C GLU A 42 -21.30 -9.26 -5.86
N ALA A 43 -21.25 -9.87 -4.68
CA ALA A 43 -20.14 -9.71 -3.73
C ALA A 43 -18.81 -10.21 -4.32
N ARG A 44 -18.83 -11.33 -5.05
CA ARG A 44 -17.64 -11.92 -5.68
C ARG A 44 -17.12 -11.08 -6.85
N MET A 45 -18.00 -10.48 -7.65
CA MET A 45 -17.59 -9.66 -8.78
C MET A 45 -16.91 -8.36 -8.33
N TRP A 46 -17.48 -7.67 -7.34
CA TRP A 46 -16.87 -6.48 -6.73
C TRP A 46 -15.56 -6.80 -6.00
N LEU A 47 -15.51 -7.92 -5.26
CA LEU A 47 -14.28 -8.36 -4.63
C LEU A 47 -13.21 -8.76 -5.63
N GLY A 48 -13.53 -9.46 -6.72
CA GLY A 48 -12.53 -9.99 -7.65
C GLY A 48 -11.70 -8.90 -8.35
N ILE A 49 -12.35 -7.83 -8.81
CA ILE A 49 -11.69 -6.74 -9.53
C ILE A 49 -10.90 -5.87 -8.55
N SER A 50 -11.51 -5.48 -7.43
CA SER A 50 -10.86 -4.65 -6.41
C SER A 50 -9.71 -5.39 -5.72
N ARG A 51 -9.87 -6.68 -5.41
CA ARG A 51 -8.85 -7.49 -4.74
C ARG A 51 -7.59 -7.66 -5.58
N ARG A 52 -7.72 -7.96 -6.87
CA ARG A 52 -6.55 -8.19 -7.74
C ARG A 52 -5.73 -6.93 -7.93
N LEU A 53 -6.40 -5.78 -8.01
CA LEU A 53 -5.76 -4.48 -8.11
C LEU A 53 -5.11 -4.08 -6.78
N VAL A 54 -5.82 -4.18 -5.67
CA VAL A 54 -5.34 -3.81 -4.33
C VAL A 54 -4.16 -4.69 -3.88
N ILE A 55 -4.21 -6.01 -4.12
CA ILE A 55 -3.14 -6.96 -3.78
C ILE A 55 -1.80 -6.55 -4.39
N ARG A 56 -1.80 -6.00 -5.61
CA ARG A 56 -0.56 -5.59 -6.29
C ARG A 56 -0.22 -4.13 -6.02
N LEU A 57 -1.23 -3.27 -5.98
CA LEU A 57 -1.06 -1.83 -5.83
C LEU A 57 -0.56 -1.46 -4.43
N ALA A 58 -1.12 -2.05 -3.37
CA ALA A 58 -0.72 -1.75 -2.00
C ALA A 58 0.78 -2.02 -1.72
N PRO A 59 1.33 -3.21 -1.98
CA PRO A 59 2.76 -3.47 -1.75
C PRO A 59 3.65 -2.71 -2.73
N ALA A 60 3.23 -2.50 -3.99
CA ALA A 60 3.99 -1.70 -4.94
C ALA A 60 4.10 -0.24 -4.50
N SER A 61 3.00 0.37 -4.08
CA SER A 61 2.98 1.75 -3.55
C SER A 61 3.79 1.88 -2.27
N LEU A 62 3.68 0.92 -1.34
CA LEU A 62 4.53 0.86 -0.15
C LEU A 62 6.02 0.78 -0.50
N GLY A 63 6.39 -0.08 -1.45
CA GLY A 63 7.77 -0.20 -1.92
C GLY A 63 8.29 1.10 -2.52
N VAL A 64 7.48 1.78 -3.34
CA VAL A 64 7.85 3.08 -3.92
C VAL A 64 8.06 4.13 -2.83
N ILE A 65 7.13 4.26 -1.86
CA ILE A 65 7.26 5.21 -0.74
C ILE A 65 8.52 4.92 0.07
N LEU A 66 8.76 3.66 0.44
CA LEU A 66 9.90 3.27 1.27
C LEU A 66 11.23 3.54 0.55
N LEU A 67 11.35 3.12 -0.72
CA LEU A 67 12.57 3.26 -1.48
C LEU A 67 12.92 4.73 -1.73
N THR A 68 11.92 5.53 -2.12
CA THR A 68 12.11 6.98 -2.37
C THR A 68 12.34 7.76 -1.07
N GLY A 69 11.64 7.40 0.02
CA GLY A 69 11.81 8.01 1.33
C GLY A 69 13.21 7.76 1.91
N LEU A 70 13.71 6.53 1.78
CA LEU A 70 15.07 6.18 2.19
C LEU A 70 16.12 6.90 1.35
N PHE A 71 15.89 7.00 0.03
CA PHE A 71 16.76 7.76 -0.87
C PHE A 71 16.85 9.24 -0.50
N MET A 72 15.73 9.92 -0.26
CA MET A 72 15.72 11.33 0.16
C MET A 72 16.37 11.55 1.52
N THR A 73 16.16 10.61 2.45
CA THR A 73 16.80 10.65 3.78
C THR A 73 18.31 10.54 3.66
N ALA A 74 18.82 9.61 2.87
CA ALA A 74 20.25 9.39 2.68
C ALA A 74 20.94 10.53 1.92
N THR A 75 20.23 11.21 1.00
CA THR A 75 20.86 12.18 0.09
C THR A 75 20.74 13.63 0.52
N ALA A 76 19.75 14.00 1.35
CA ALA A 76 19.50 15.41 1.67
C ALA A 76 19.34 15.74 3.17
N TRP A 77 18.79 14.85 4.00
CA TRP A 77 18.36 15.22 5.36
C TRP A 77 19.09 14.48 6.49
N GLY A 78 19.59 13.27 6.23
CA GLY A 78 20.10 12.37 7.26
C GLY A 78 18.98 11.79 8.16
N PRO A 79 19.31 10.85 9.06
CA PRO A 79 18.33 10.19 9.92
C PRO A 79 17.83 11.13 11.03
N GLN A 80 16.76 11.87 10.75
CA GLN A 80 16.07 12.68 11.74
C GLN A 80 15.07 11.84 12.56
N GLY A 81 14.83 12.20 13.82
CA GLY A 81 13.94 11.45 14.72
C GLY A 81 12.53 11.27 14.15
N TRP A 82 11.95 12.29 13.52
CA TRP A 82 10.63 12.21 12.89
C TRP A 82 10.62 11.28 11.64
N ILE A 83 11.74 11.18 10.91
CA ILE A 83 11.88 10.26 9.78
C ILE A 83 11.92 8.82 10.28
N ALA A 84 12.67 8.55 11.36
CA ALA A 84 12.73 7.23 11.96
C ALA A 84 11.35 6.76 12.45
N VAL A 85 10.58 7.64 13.09
CA VAL A 85 9.21 7.36 13.53
C VAL A 85 8.28 7.12 12.33
N ALA A 86 8.37 7.94 11.27
CA ALA A 86 7.56 7.76 10.07
C ALA A 86 7.86 6.43 9.34
N LEU A 87 9.15 6.10 9.17
CA LEU A 87 9.60 4.83 8.58
C LEU A 87 9.15 3.64 9.43
N GLY A 88 9.36 3.71 10.75
CA GLY A 88 8.90 2.68 11.68
C GLY A 88 7.39 2.44 11.57
N SER A 89 6.61 3.53 11.49
CA SER A 89 5.15 3.45 11.35
C SER A 89 4.73 2.82 10.02
N LEU A 90 5.40 3.16 8.92
CA LEU A 90 5.18 2.55 7.60
C LEU A 90 5.52 1.06 7.59
N VAL A 91 6.61 0.66 8.24
CA VAL A 91 7.00 -0.76 8.37
C VAL A 91 5.95 -1.52 9.18
N VAL A 92 5.50 -0.97 10.31
CA VAL A 92 4.41 -1.56 11.11
C VAL A 92 3.15 -1.69 10.27
N LEU A 93 2.77 -0.67 9.50
CA LEU A 93 1.61 -0.73 8.61
C LEU A 93 1.77 -1.81 7.54
N ALA A 94 2.95 -1.94 6.94
CA ALA A 94 3.24 -2.97 5.94
C ALA A 94 3.15 -4.38 6.54
N VAL A 95 3.68 -4.58 7.75
CA VAL A 95 3.55 -5.83 8.50
C VAL A 95 2.08 -6.11 8.79
N VAL A 96 1.33 -5.17 9.38
CA VAL A 96 -0.09 -5.36 9.67
C VAL A 96 -0.90 -5.67 8.41
N GLY A 97 -0.63 -5.01 7.28
CA GLY A 97 -1.28 -5.31 6.00
C GLY A 97 -0.91 -6.69 5.44
N ALA A 98 0.36 -7.08 5.51
CA ALA A 98 0.83 -8.39 5.04
C ALA A 98 0.26 -9.54 5.89
N PHE A 99 0.29 -9.41 7.22
CA PHE A 99 -0.19 -10.43 8.14
C PHE A 99 -1.72 -10.43 8.27
N GLY A 100 -2.38 -9.27 8.23
CA GLY A 100 -3.83 -9.16 8.32
C GLY A 100 -4.55 -9.51 7.02
N THR A 101 -4.22 -8.79 5.95
CA THR A 101 -4.91 -8.91 4.66
C THR A 101 -4.26 -9.98 3.77
N GLY A 102 -2.92 -10.04 3.72
CA GLY A 102 -2.17 -11.00 2.89
C GLY A 102 -2.36 -12.46 3.31
N MET A 103 -2.29 -12.79 4.60
CA MET A 103 -2.45 -14.17 5.07
C MET A 103 -3.88 -14.72 4.91
N ARG A 104 -4.91 -13.88 5.08
CA ARG A 104 -6.30 -14.27 4.82
C ARG A 104 -6.52 -14.59 3.34
N MET A 105 -5.77 -13.93 2.46
CA MET A 105 -5.84 -14.15 1.02
C MET A 105 -5.06 -15.38 0.56
N ALA A 106 -3.89 -15.66 1.14
CA ALA A 106 -3.12 -16.88 0.85
C ALA A 106 -3.90 -18.16 1.22
N ARG A 107 -4.68 -18.13 2.32
CA ARG A 107 -5.54 -19.26 2.71
C ARG A 107 -6.71 -19.51 1.75
N LEU A 108 -7.16 -18.48 1.03
CA LEU A 108 -8.23 -18.62 0.03
C LEU A 108 -7.71 -19.16 -1.31
N GLU A 109 -6.44 -18.90 -1.64
CA GLU A 109 -5.81 -19.45 -2.85
C GLU A 109 -5.49 -20.94 -2.72
N THR A 110 -5.18 -21.42 -1.51
CA THR A 110 -4.95 -22.86 -1.26
C THR A 110 -6.22 -23.70 -1.16
N ALA A 111 -7.40 -23.07 -1.14
CA ALA A 111 -8.70 -23.73 -0.99
C ALA A 111 -9.48 -23.87 -2.31
N ILE A 112 -8.91 -23.41 -3.42
CA ILE A 112 -9.43 -23.53 -4.79
C ILE A 112 -8.45 -24.41 -5.56
#